data_AF-A0A3S3SZI3-F1
#
_entry.id   AF-A0A3S3SZI3-F1
#
_cell.length_a   1.000
_cell.length_b   1.000
_cell.length_c   1.000
_cell.angle_alpha   90.00
_cell.angle_beta   90.00
_cell.angle_gamma   90.00
#
_symmetry.space_group_name_H-M   'P 1'
#
loop_
_entity.id
_entity.type
_entity.pdbx_description
1 polymer ?
#
loop_
_entity_poly.entity_id
_entity_poly.type
_entity_poly.pdbx_seq_one_letter_code
_entity_poly.pdbx_strand_id
1 'polypeptide(L)' 'MSADVVNLRQFRKDKRRSEKEKQADQNRLAFGRTKVEKSLTKALNDKAAKTLDQGKLENPFRDKD' A
#
# COMPACT_ATOMS: atom_id res chain seq x y z
N MET A 1 21.92 6.65 -46.28
CA MET A 1 20.74 6.42 -45.41
C MET A 1 21.25 5.89 -44.08
N SER A 2 21.19 6.71 -43.03
CA SER A 2 21.61 6.35 -41.68
C SER A 2 20.54 5.47 -41.05
N ALA A 3 20.90 4.26 -40.62
CA ALA A 3 20.01 3.40 -39.86
C ALA A 3 19.69 4.06 -38.51
N ASP A 4 18.42 4.23 -38.18
CA ASP A 4 17.99 4.74 -36.88
C ASP A 4 18.45 3.79 -35.77
N VAL A 5 19.41 4.24 -34.97
CA VAL A 5 19.92 3.48 -33.83
C VAL A 5 18.89 3.54 -32.70
N VAL A 6 18.03 2.54 -32.64
CA VAL A 6 17.06 2.40 -31.55
C VAL A 6 17.72 1.94 -30.25
N ASN A 7 17.59 2.75 -29.20
CA ASN A 7 18.10 2.39 -27.89
C ASN A 7 17.21 1.34 -27.21
N LEU A 8 17.59 0.07 -27.36
CA LEU A 8 16.86 -1.06 -26.81
C LEU A 8 16.77 -1.06 -25.27
N ARG A 9 17.72 -0.42 -24.56
CA ARG A 9 17.66 -0.29 -23.09
C ARG A 9 16.51 0.60 -22.66
N GLN A 10 16.35 1.73 -23.35
CA GLN A 10 15.27 2.67 -23.06
C GLN A 10 13.91 2.05 -23.39
N PHE A 11 13.80 1.41 -24.55
CA PHE A 11 12.59 0.66 -24.93
C PHE A 11 12.18 -0.40 -23.88
N ARG A 12 13.13 -1.21 -23.42
CA ARG A 12 12.88 -2.22 -22.36
C ARG A 12 12.50 -1.58 -21.02
N LYS A 13 13.01 -0.39 -20.70
CA LYS A 13 12.67 0.34 -19.49
C LYS A 13 11.23 0.84 -19.55
N ASP A 14 10.83 1.40 -20.68
CA ASP A 14 9.48 1.95 -20.87
C ASP A 14 8.44 0.83 -20.94
N LYS A 15 8.75 -0.29 -21.61
CA LYS A 15 7.91 -1.49 -21.57
C LYS A 15 7.66 -1.98 -20.13
N ARG A 16 8.70 -2.11 -19.32
CA ARG A 16 8.58 -2.50 -17.90
C ARG A 16 7.78 -1.50 -17.06
N ARG A 17 7.84 -0.21 -17.37
CA ARG A 17 7.02 0.82 -16.69
C ARG A 17 5.54 0.66 -17.05
N SER A 18 5.23 0.52 -18.33
CA SER A 18 3.86 0.31 -18.81
C SER A 18 3.24 -0.98 -18.24
N GLU A 19 4.00 -2.08 -18.18
CA GLU A 19 3.53 -3.33 -17.57
C GLU A 19 3.20 -3.16 -16.08
N LYS A 20 4.01 -2.41 -15.34
CA LYS A 20 3.76 -2.11 -13.93
C LYS A 20 2.51 -1.24 -13.74
N GLU A 21 2.30 -0.25 -14.60
CA GLU A 21 1.10 0.59 -14.58
C GLU A 21 -0.17 -0.23 -14.84
N LYS A 22 -0.16 -1.09 -15.86
CA LYS A 22 -1.28 -2.01 -16.16
C LYS A 22 -1.60 -2.92 -14.97
N GLN A 23 -0.59 -3.49 -14.32
CA GLN A 23 -0.79 -4.31 -13.12
C GLN A 23 -1.37 -3.47 -11.97
N ALA A 24 -0.92 -2.22 -11.81
CA ALA A 24 -1.46 -1.33 -10.79
C ALA A 24 -2.94 -1.01 -11.05
N ASP A 25 -3.33 -0.79 -12.31
CA ASP A 25 -4.73 -0.58 -12.71
C ASP A 25 -5.59 -1.83 -12.47
N GLN A 26 -5.10 -3.01 -12.85
CA GLN A 26 -5.76 -4.27 -12.53
C GLN A 26 -5.92 -4.46 -11.02
N ASN A 27 -4.91 -4.11 -10.23
CA ASN A 27 -4.99 -4.20 -8.77
C ASN A 27 -5.99 -3.19 -8.18
N ARG A 28 -6.12 -1.99 -8.76
CA ARG A 28 -7.15 -1.01 -8.39
C ARG A 28 -8.56 -1.57 -8.66
N LEU A 29 -8.76 -2.20 -9.82
CA LEU A 29 -10.03 -2.83 -10.19
C LEU A 29 -10.35 -4.05 -9.32
N ALA A 30 -9.40 -4.97 -9.17
CA ALA A 30 -9.62 -6.26 -8.50
C ALA A 30 -9.74 -6.15 -6.98
N PHE A 31 -8.97 -5.25 -6.35
CA PHE A 31 -8.88 -5.17 -4.89
C PHE A 31 -9.47 -3.88 -4.30
N GLY A 32 -9.87 -2.92 -5.14
CA GLY A 32 -10.60 -1.71 -4.75
C GLY A 32 -9.84 -0.70 -3.89
N ARG A 33 -8.66 -1.04 -3.37
CA ARG A 33 -7.82 -0.15 -2.55
C ARG A 33 -6.36 -0.20 -2.94
N THR A 34 -5.74 0.97 -3.09
CA THR A 34 -4.30 1.08 -3.39
C THR A 34 -3.45 0.72 -2.16
N LYS A 35 -2.16 0.42 -2.38
CA LYS A 35 -1.22 0.14 -1.28
C LYS A 35 -1.11 1.32 -0.31
N VAL A 36 -1.17 2.54 -0.83
CA VAL A 36 -1.10 3.78 -0.04
C VAL A 36 -2.33 3.89 0.87
N GLU A 37 -3.53 3.74 0.33
CA GLU A 37 -4.77 3.72 1.12
C GLU A 37 -4.75 2.64 2.20
N LYS A 38 -4.33 1.42 1.86
CA LYS A 38 -4.19 0.33 2.85
C LYS A 38 -3.23 0.75 3.98
N SER A 39 -2.07 1.30 3.65
CA SER A 39 -1.09 1.75 4.65
C SER A 39 -1.62 2.86 5.55
N LEU A 40 -2.36 3.83 4.98
CA LEU A 40 -2.98 4.92 5.72
C LEU A 40 -4.04 4.37 6.69
N THR A 41 -4.94 3.52 6.20
CA THR A 41 -5.97 2.90 7.06
C THR A 41 -5.36 2.09 8.20
N LYS A 42 -4.27 1.35 7.94
CA LYS A 42 -3.56 0.60 8.97
C LYS A 42 -2.97 1.54 10.02
N ALA A 43 -2.28 2.59 9.60
CA ALA A 43 -1.69 3.56 10.53
C ALA A 43 -2.75 4.27 11.40
N LEU A 44 -3.90 4.62 10.82
CA LEU A 44 -5.02 5.21 11.56
C LEU A 44 -5.60 4.23 12.59
N ASN A 45 -5.80 2.97 12.20
CA ASN A 45 -6.30 1.92 13.11
C ASN A 45 -5.29 1.65 14.24
N ASP A 46 -4.01 1.56 13.93
CA ASP A 46 -2.95 1.35 14.93
C ASP A 46 -2.89 2.51 15.92
N LYS A 47 -3.07 3.75 15.44
CA LYS A 47 -3.16 4.94 16.31
C LYS A 47 -4.40 4.87 17.22
N ALA A 48 -5.57 4.57 16.65
CA ALA A 48 -6.80 4.45 17.41
C ALA A 48 -6.71 3.35 18.49
N ALA A 49 -6.16 2.18 18.14
CA ALA A 49 -5.94 1.09 19.07
C ALA A 49 -5.02 1.49 20.23
N LYS A 50 -3.90 2.19 19.94
CA LYS A 50 -3.00 2.71 20.97
C LYS A 50 -3.67 3.72 21.89
N THR A 51 -4.48 4.63 21.34
CA THR A 51 -5.23 5.60 22.16
C THR A 51 -6.23 4.91 23.07
N LEU A 52 -6.95 3.89 22.57
CA LEU A 52 -7.87 3.11 23.39
C LEU A 52 -7.13 2.35 24.50
N ASP A 53 -5.98 1.76 24.18
CA ASP A 53 -5.18 1.02 25.15
C ASP A 53 -4.63 1.91 26.26
N GLN A 54 -4.13 3.10 25.91
CA GLN A 54 -3.69 4.11 26.89
C GLN A 54 -4.81 4.60 27.80
N GLY A 55 -6.05 4.63 27.29
CA GLY A 55 -7.23 5.03 28.05
C GLY A 55 -7.88 3.90 28.85
N LYS A 56 -7.37 2.65 28.78
CA LYS A 56 -7.91 1.56 29.58
C LYS A 56 -7.57 1.79 31.04
N LEU A 57 -8.62 1.82 31.86
CA LEU A 57 -8.51 1.69 33.30
C LEU A 57 -8.74 0.22 33.64
N GLU A 58 -7.78 -0.40 34.34
CA GLU A 58 -8.00 -1.69 34.97
C GLU A 58 -9.13 -1.54 35.99
N ASN A 59 -10.16 -2.36 35.87
CA ASN A 59 -11.26 -2.34 36.81
C ASN A 59 -10.82 -3.11 38.06
N PRO A 60 -10.57 -2.45 39.21
CA PRO A 60 -10.00 -3.09 40.40
C PRO A 60 -10.91 -4.16 41.03
N PHE A 61 -12.14 -4.33 40.53
CA PHE A 61 -13.11 -5.33 40.98
C PHE A 61 -13.14 -6.61 40.14
N ARG A 62 -12.37 -6.69 39.04
CA ARG A 62 -12.49 -7.80 38.07
C ARG A 62 -11.37 -8.85 38.16
N ASP A 63 -10.38 -8.65 39.04
CA ASP A 63 -9.22 -9.52 39.24
C ASP A 63 -9.25 -10.28 40.58
N LYS A 64 -10.44 -10.52 41.15
CA LYS A 64 -10.62 -11.42 42.29
C LYS A 64 -11.43 -12.65 41.88
N ASP A 65 -10.76 -13.62 41.28
CA ASP A 65 -11.11 -15.04 41.26
C ASP A 65 -9.82 -15.87 41.12
#